data_AF-S7RZ28-F1
#
_entry.id   AF-S7RZ28-F1
#
_cell.length_a   1.000
_cell.length_b   1.000
_cell.length_c   1.000
_cell.angle_alpha   90.00
_cell.angle_beta   90.00
_cell.angle_gamma   90.00
#
_symmetry.space_group_name_H-M   'P 1'
#
loop_
_entity.id
_entity.type
_entity.pdbx_description
1 polymer ?
#
loop_
_entity_poly.entity_id
_entity_poly.type
_entity_poly.pdbx_seq_one_letter_code
_entity_poly.pdbx_strand_id
1 'polypeptide(L)'
;MSHNDSHENDTVLAQFTMSDTKLRVLTLNCWGLKYVSKNRVERMAGIAKALAASDYDIVALQEVWVSADYALIRSSVAGRLPYAKYFYSGALGAGLAIFSRFPIIGTTIHPYSLNGSPIDVVAGDWFVGKAAASILIAHPLLGQLQVYNTHLFAKGGESGPEINQAHRLINAWELAKLARQSAELGRYVIACGDFNTIPTSLPMTVISEHAGLMDSWRATHPQSHLAPNSAPISPVDAIRMHGVSADSPLNSYSGGKSLEAHARRFAGKRLDYVWFREPVSSGKDKPALLCTDTKVVFTDEVPGKTFSFSDHFGVESTFEIRVPPSSSTQTDFQNEVGLVRSAIPDRAPAAGSSTSTESVEPTPTSLSPTSLNNILTTLTAAYRTSVQRARYHLTIFILCLFLVIVLVVLFPFLPSAFPSPLTSGWKWTYRALSWIYGVVIVALSWLATTMLYVGFVYGRWEVNALTNVIEEMEILRSLKGSRYESRSSEDGAE
;
A
#
# COMPACT_ATOMS: atom_id res chain seq x y z
N MET A 1 -60.07 -15.74 -31.48
CA MET A 1 -59.89 -14.62 -30.53
C MET A 1 -59.20 -15.23 -29.32
N SER A 2 -57.86 -15.28 -29.31
CA SER A 2 -56.93 -14.27 -28.73
C SER A 2 -57.05 -14.24 -27.20
N HIS A 3 -56.01 -14.35 -26.39
CA HIS A 3 -54.58 -14.12 -26.55
C HIS A 3 -53.77 -15.10 -25.70
N ASN A 4 -52.56 -15.41 -26.17
CA ASN A 4 -51.53 -16.14 -25.46
C ASN A 4 -50.45 -15.10 -25.11
N ASP A 5 -50.28 -14.79 -23.83
CA ASP A 5 -49.15 -14.02 -23.31
C ASP A 5 -48.05 -15.02 -22.90
N SER A 6 -46.97 -15.06 -23.66
CA SER A 6 -45.72 -15.68 -23.23
C SER A 6 -44.61 -14.63 -23.26
N HIS A 7 -44.27 -14.16 -22.06
CA HIS A 7 -43.08 -13.37 -21.80
C HIS A 7 -41.82 -14.13 -22.25
N GLU A 8 -41.09 -13.54 -23.21
CA GLU A 8 -39.68 -13.81 -23.46
C GLU A 8 -38.87 -13.36 -22.23
N ASN A 9 -38.43 -14.33 -21.43
CA ASN A 9 -37.31 -14.15 -20.52
C ASN A 9 -36.02 -14.36 -21.32
N ASP A 10 -35.50 -13.28 -21.91
CA ASP A 10 -34.16 -13.25 -22.47
C ASP A 10 -33.13 -13.47 -21.35
N THR A 11 -32.72 -14.73 -21.21
CA THR A 11 -31.67 -15.15 -20.30
C THR A 11 -30.35 -14.88 -21.01
N VAL A 12 -29.69 -13.77 -20.67
CA VAL A 12 -28.40 -13.39 -21.25
C VAL A 12 -27.34 -14.42 -20.82
N LEU A 13 -27.12 -15.43 -21.67
CA LEU A 13 -25.94 -16.27 -21.63
C LEU A 13 -24.74 -15.37 -21.97
N ALA A 14 -23.83 -15.17 -21.01
CA ALA A 14 -22.57 -14.48 -21.27
C ALA A 14 -21.71 -15.36 -22.19
N GLN A 15 -21.81 -15.14 -23.50
CA GLN A 15 -20.85 -15.68 -24.46
C GLN A 15 -19.47 -15.10 -24.12
N PHE A 16 -18.50 -15.95 -23.81
CA PHE A 16 -17.11 -15.55 -23.63
C PHE A 16 -16.61 -14.86 -24.90
N THR A 17 -16.10 -13.63 -24.75
CA THR A 17 -15.56 -12.87 -25.88
C THR A 17 -14.05 -13.09 -25.97
N MET A 18 -13.46 -13.07 -27.17
CA MET A 18 -11.99 -13.11 -27.30
C MET A 18 -11.28 -12.00 -26.53
N SER A 19 -11.97 -10.91 -26.15
CA SER A 19 -11.40 -9.86 -25.28
C SER A 19 -11.14 -10.32 -23.85
N ASP A 20 -11.77 -11.39 -23.36
CA ASP A 20 -11.63 -11.84 -21.97
C ASP A 20 -10.36 -12.68 -21.72
N THR A 21 -9.62 -13.05 -22.78
CA THR A 21 -8.31 -13.71 -22.67
C THR A 21 -7.17 -12.72 -22.40
N LYS A 22 -7.46 -11.42 -22.39
CA LYS A 22 -6.50 -10.36 -22.11
C LYS A 22 -6.98 -9.56 -20.91
N LEU A 23 -6.05 -9.21 -20.02
CA LEU A 23 -6.30 -8.36 -18.87
C LEU A 23 -5.28 -7.23 -18.82
N ARG A 24 -5.73 -5.97 -18.93
CA ARG A 24 -4.88 -4.77 -18.83
C ARG A 24 -5.09 -4.09 -17.50
N VAL A 25 -4.02 -3.97 -16.72
CA VAL A 25 -4.02 -3.38 -15.38
C VAL A 25 -3.18 -2.11 -15.39
N LEU A 26 -3.74 -1.01 -14.88
CA LEU A 26 -3.02 0.23 -14.63
C LEU A 26 -2.94 0.49 -13.12
N THR A 27 -1.77 0.94 -12.66
CA THR A 27 -1.64 1.67 -11.39
C THR A 27 -1.12 3.08 -11.61
N LEU A 28 -1.64 4.06 -10.85
CA LEU A 28 -1.20 5.45 -10.92
C LEU A 28 -1.42 6.18 -9.58
N ASN A 29 -0.32 6.69 -8.99
CA ASN A 29 -0.40 7.71 -7.96
C ASN A 29 -0.80 9.04 -8.61
N CYS A 30 -1.96 9.57 -8.24
CA CYS A 30 -2.57 10.76 -8.87
C CYS A 30 -2.11 12.09 -8.27
N TRP A 31 -1.41 12.06 -7.13
CA TRP A 31 -1.00 13.25 -6.38
C TRP A 31 -2.14 14.25 -6.20
N GLY A 32 -3.26 13.80 -5.63
CA GLY A 32 -4.52 14.55 -5.57
C GLY A 32 -4.76 15.30 -4.26
N LEU A 33 -3.71 15.68 -3.51
CA LEU A 33 -3.89 16.33 -2.20
C LEU A 33 -4.53 17.71 -2.34
N LYS A 34 -5.52 17.99 -1.48
CA LYS A 34 -6.13 19.32 -1.41
C LYS A 34 -5.10 20.32 -0.86
N TYR A 35 -4.97 21.47 -1.52
CA TYR A 35 -4.05 22.58 -1.19
C TYR A 35 -2.54 22.33 -1.35
N VAL A 36 -2.08 21.08 -1.34
CA VAL A 36 -0.65 20.74 -1.52
C VAL A 36 -0.31 20.51 -3.00
N SER A 37 -1.11 19.70 -3.69
CA SER A 37 -0.80 19.29 -5.05
C SER A 37 -1.11 20.41 -6.05
N LYS A 38 -0.11 20.78 -6.85
CA LYS A 38 -0.23 21.82 -7.88
C LYS A 38 -1.14 21.35 -9.01
N ASN A 39 -1.86 22.30 -9.61
CA ASN A 39 -2.72 22.09 -10.80
C ASN A 39 -3.68 20.90 -10.67
N ARG A 40 -4.15 20.60 -9.45
CA ARG A 40 -4.92 19.39 -9.14
C ARG A 40 -6.14 19.26 -10.05
N VAL A 41 -6.94 20.32 -10.20
CA VAL A 41 -8.20 20.25 -10.95
C VAL A 41 -7.95 19.89 -12.42
N GLU A 42 -6.98 20.55 -13.07
CA GLU A 42 -6.63 20.29 -14.47
C GLU A 42 -6.02 18.91 -14.66
N ARG A 43 -5.14 18.48 -13.74
CA ARG A 43 -4.54 17.14 -13.78
C ARG A 43 -5.56 16.03 -13.57
N MET A 44 -6.43 16.14 -12.57
CA MET A 44 -7.46 15.12 -12.31
C MET A 44 -8.45 15.02 -13.47
N ALA A 45 -8.80 16.13 -14.12
CA ALA A 45 -9.58 16.12 -15.36
C ALA A 45 -8.82 15.47 -16.52
N GLY A 46 -7.52 15.75 -16.66
CA GLY A 46 -6.64 15.10 -17.63
C GLY A 46 -6.58 13.59 -17.44
N ILE A 47 -6.35 13.14 -16.20
CA ILE A 47 -6.34 11.72 -15.82
C ILE A 47 -7.69 11.08 -16.16
N ALA A 48 -8.81 11.67 -15.73
CA ALA A 48 -10.14 11.14 -16.02
C ALA A 48 -10.39 10.97 -17.53
N LYS A 49 -9.99 11.96 -18.35
CA LYS A 49 -10.11 11.89 -19.80
C LYS A 49 -9.22 10.81 -20.42
N ALA A 50 -7.97 10.70 -19.98
CA ALA A 50 -7.04 9.68 -20.46
C ALA A 50 -7.52 8.27 -20.12
N LEU A 51 -8.03 8.06 -18.90
CA LEU A 51 -8.62 6.78 -18.48
C LEU A 51 -9.89 6.45 -19.27
N ALA A 52 -10.77 7.42 -19.52
CA ALA A 52 -11.98 7.20 -20.31
C ALA A 52 -11.69 6.79 -21.77
N ALA A 53 -10.57 7.28 -22.34
CA ALA A 53 -10.12 6.94 -23.69
C ALA A 53 -9.30 5.64 -23.77
N SER A 54 -8.98 5.02 -22.62
CA SER A 54 -8.17 3.81 -22.55
C SER A 54 -9.00 2.54 -22.68
N ASP A 55 -8.30 1.42 -22.77
CA ASP A 55 -8.85 0.07 -22.79
C ASP A 55 -8.38 -0.79 -21.61
N TYR A 56 -8.14 -0.16 -20.46
CA TYR A 56 -7.89 -0.87 -19.21
C TYR A 56 -9.09 -1.70 -18.76
N ASP A 57 -8.82 -2.84 -18.13
CA ASP A 57 -9.80 -3.69 -17.47
C ASP A 57 -9.85 -3.46 -15.96
N ILE A 58 -8.71 -3.08 -15.38
CA ILE A 58 -8.57 -2.76 -13.96
C ILE A 58 -7.69 -1.52 -13.84
N VAL A 59 -8.13 -0.57 -13.02
CA VAL A 59 -7.37 0.64 -12.70
C VAL A 59 -7.31 0.82 -11.19
N ALA A 60 -6.11 0.88 -10.64
CA ALA A 60 -5.82 1.14 -9.24
C ALA A 60 -5.19 2.53 -9.09
N LEU A 61 -5.88 3.44 -8.38
CA LEU A 61 -5.40 4.81 -8.18
C LEU A 61 -5.02 5.03 -6.72
N GLN A 62 -3.90 5.71 -6.50
CA GLN A 62 -3.46 6.21 -5.20
C GLN A 62 -3.59 7.73 -5.15
N GLU A 63 -3.65 8.28 -3.94
CA GLU A 63 -3.77 9.71 -3.68
C GLU A 63 -4.99 10.42 -4.29
N VAL A 64 -6.12 9.72 -4.43
CA VAL A 64 -7.40 10.35 -4.76
C VAL A 64 -8.08 10.82 -3.47
N TRP A 65 -7.69 11.99 -2.97
CA TRP A 65 -8.13 12.49 -1.66
C TRP A 65 -9.45 13.24 -1.68
N VAL A 66 -9.80 13.87 -2.80
CA VAL A 66 -10.98 14.73 -2.91
C VAL A 66 -12.13 13.94 -3.53
N SER A 67 -13.27 13.89 -2.83
CA SER A 67 -14.47 13.14 -3.28
C SER A 67 -14.96 13.58 -4.67
N ALA A 68 -14.88 14.87 -4.99
CA ALA A 68 -15.24 15.39 -6.31
C ALA A 68 -14.32 14.86 -7.43
N ASP A 69 -13.03 14.71 -7.16
CA ASP A 69 -12.06 14.17 -8.12
C ASP A 69 -12.34 12.66 -8.36
N TYR A 70 -12.67 11.91 -7.30
CA TYR A 70 -13.15 10.51 -7.44
C TYR A 70 -14.44 10.42 -8.25
N ALA A 71 -15.43 11.27 -7.98
CA ALA A 71 -16.70 11.28 -8.70
C ALA A 71 -16.54 11.60 -10.19
N LEU A 72 -15.64 12.54 -10.51
CA LEU A 72 -15.27 12.87 -11.89
C LEU A 72 -14.66 11.66 -12.61
N ILE A 73 -13.67 11.00 -12.01
CA ILE A 73 -13.05 9.82 -12.60
C ILE A 73 -14.09 8.71 -12.78
N ARG A 74 -14.86 8.39 -11.73
CA ARG A 74 -15.89 7.35 -11.76
C ARG A 74 -16.89 7.54 -12.89
N SER A 75 -17.45 8.75 -13.01
CA SER A 75 -18.42 9.05 -14.07
C SER A 75 -17.78 8.98 -15.46
N SER A 76 -16.54 9.43 -15.62
CA SER A 76 -15.83 9.43 -16.90
C SER A 76 -15.51 8.02 -17.41
N VAL A 77 -15.20 7.07 -16.50
CA VAL A 77 -14.82 5.70 -16.88
C VAL A 77 -15.98 4.70 -16.85
N ALA A 78 -17.17 5.10 -16.37
CA ALA A 78 -18.29 4.20 -16.11
C ALA A 78 -18.74 3.38 -17.34
N GLY A 79 -18.56 3.90 -18.55
CA GLY A 79 -18.90 3.18 -19.78
C GLY A 79 -18.04 1.94 -20.03
N ARG A 80 -16.84 1.86 -19.44
CA ARG A 80 -15.91 0.72 -19.59
C ARG A 80 -15.58 0.02 -18.27
N LEU A 81 -15.45 0.79 -17.20
CA LEU A 81 -15.13 0.34 -15.85
C LEU A 81 -16.32 0.65 -14.92
N PRO A 82 -17.47 -0.01 -15.11
CA PRO A 82 -18.70 0.31 -14.37
C PRO A 82 -18.60 -0.03 -12.87
N TYR A 83 -17.73 -0.97 -12.49
CA TYR A 83 -17.56 -1.38 -11.11
C TYR A 83 -16.43 -0.57 -10.47
N ALA A 84 -16.75 0.15 -9.39
CA ALA A 84 -15.79 1.03 -8.75
C ALA A 84 -15.92 0.99 -7.23
N LYS A 85 -14.78 1.03 -6.54
CA LYS A 85 -14.72 1.11 -5.08
C LYS A 85 -13.72 2.16 -4.64
N TYR A 86 -14.21 3.12 -3.85
CA TYR A 86 -13.39 4.04 -3.06
C TYR A 86 -13.22 3.51 -1.64
N PHE A 87 -12.02 3.67 -1.08
CA PHE A 87 -11.64 3.12 0.22
C PHE A 87 -11.35 4.22 1.25
N TYR A 88 -11.87 4.04 2.46
CA TYR A 88 -11.68 4.94 3.59
C TYR A 88 -10.83 4.24 4.66
N SER A 89 -9.86 4.96 5.23
CA SER A 89 -8.95 4.50 6.29
C SER A 89 -8.43 5.70 7.08
N GLY A 90 -8.08 5.51 8.35
CA GLY A 90 -7.60 6.61 9.19
C GLY A 90 -8.57 7.79 9.29
N ALA A 91 -8.08 8.96 9.68
CA ALA A 91 -8.91 10.16 9.86
C ALA A 91 -9.19 10.90 8.54
N LEU A 92 -8.27 10.82 7.57
CA LEU A 92 -8.31 11.58 6.32
C LEU A 92 -8.56 10.71 5.06
N GLY A 93 -8.87 9.43 5.23
CA GLY A 93 -9.06 8.47 4.14
C GLY A 93 -7.79 7.69 3.79
N ALA A 94 -7.92 6.75 2.85
CA ALA A 94 -6.80 5.99 2.29
C ALA A 94 -6.24 6.62 1.00
N GLY A 95 -7.05 7.43 0.31
CA GLY A 95 -6.72 7.93 -1.03
C GLY A 95 -6.71 6.85 -2.10
N LEU A 96 -7.27 5.66 -1.82
CA LEU A 96 -7.22 4.50 -2.71
C LEU A 96 -8.56 4.31 -3.42
N ALA A 97 -8.51 4.09 -4.73
CA ALA A 97 -9.66 3.72 -5.54
C ALA A 97 -9.31 2.57 -6.48
N ILE A 98 -10.25 1.66 -6.71
CA ILE A 98 -10.13 0.61 -7.72
C ILE A 98 -11.35 0.65 -8.63
N PHE A 99 -11.12 0.59 -9.94
CA PHE A 99 -12.13 0.50 -10.99
C PHE A 99 -11.92 -0.79 -11.76
N SER A 100 -13.00 -1.45 -12.17
CA SER A 100 -12.96 -2.73 -12.87
C SER A 100 -14.05 -2.82 -13.93
N ARG A 101 -13.70 -3.48 -15.04
CA ARG A 101 -14.64 -3.97 -16.04
C ARG A 101 -15.51 -5.10 -15.48
N PHE A 102 -14.98 -5.89 -14.55
CA PHE A 102 -15.62 -7.11 -14.03
C PHE A 102 -16.36 -6.86 -12.72
N PRO A 103 -17.42 -7.64 -12.43
CA PRO A 103 -18.19 -7.50 -11.19
C PRO A 103 -17.33 -7.65 -9.94
N ILE A 104 -17.47 -6.69 -9.03
CA ILE A 104 -16.88 -6.76 -7.68
C ILE A 104 -17.83 -7.57 -6.79
N ILE A 105 -17.35 -8.73 -6.33
CA ILE A 105 -18.10 -9.66 -5.47
C ILE A 105 -17.66 -9.58 -3.99
N GLY A 106 -16.59 -8.86 -3.69
CA GLY A 106 -16.14 -8.61 -2.32
C GLY A 106 -15.17 -7.44 -2.23
N THR A 107 -15.09 -6.80 -1.07
CA THR A 107 -14.15 -5.71 -0.83
C THR A 107 -13.57 -5.81 0.58
N THR A 108 -12.27 -5.59 0.72
CA THR A 108 -11.60 -5.56 2.03
C THR A 108 -10.68 -4.35 2.10
N ILE A 109 -10.49 -3.81 3.30
CA ILE A 109 -9.42 -2.86 3.57
C ILE A 109 -8.68 -3.27 4.83
N HIS A 110 -7.36 -3.26 4.75
CA HIS A 110 -6.48 -3.53 5.87
C HIS A 110 -5.59 -2.30 6.12
N PRO A 111 -5.98 -1.41 7.05
CA PRO A 111 -5.10 -0.33 7.51
C PRO A 111 -3.82 -0.92 8.08
N TYR A 112 -2.68 -0.39 7.68
CA TYR A 112 -1.42 -0.89 8.19
C TYR A 112 -1.17 -0.48 9.64
N SER A 113 -0.49 -1.33 10.40
CA SER A 113 -0.25 -1.09 11.84
C SER A 113 0.67 0.10 12.12
N LEU A 114 1.58 0.46 11.19
CA LEU A 114 2.53 1.57 11.33
C LEU A 114 2.65 2.43 10.06
N ASN A 115 2.35 3.72 10.21
CA ASN A 115 2.35 4.72 9.12
C ASN A 115 3.06 6.03 9.50
N GLY A 116 4.04 5.97 10.41
CA GLY A 116 4.82 7.12 10.85
C GLY A 116 4.40 7.59 12.24
N SER A 117 4.84 8.78 12.66
CA SER A 117 4.62 9.29 14.02
C SER A 117 3.60 10.44 14.05
N PRO A 118 2.75 10.54 15.08
CA PRO A 118 1.81 11.65 15.26
C PRO A 118 2.47 13.02 15.37
N ILE A 119 3.74 13.11 15.76
CA ILE A 119 4.47 14.40 15.81
C ILE A 119 4.92 14.87 14.43
N ASP A 120 4.97 13.97 13.44
CA ASP A 120 5.37 14.28 12.07
C ASP A 120 4.18 14.85 11.27
N VAL A 121 3.54 15.89 11.81
CA VAL A 121 2.32 16.49 11.24
C VAL A 121 2.52 16.93 9.79
N VAL A 122 3.68 17.49 9.47
CA VAL A 122 4.04 17.94 8.11
C VAL A 122 4.09 16.78 7.12
N ALA A 123 4.45 15.58 7.58
CA ALA A 123 4.49 14.41 6.71
C ALA A 123 3.11 13.83 6.41
N GLY A 124 2.13 14.06 7.28
CA GLY A 124 0.74 13.67 7.07
C GLY A 124 0.44 12.16 7.12
N ASP A 125 1.44 11.30 6.88
CA ASP A 125 1.30 9.84 6.76
C ASP A 125 0.65 9.16 7.99
N TRP A 126 0.80 9.71 9.20
CA TRP A 126 0.10 9.19 10.38
C TRP A 126 -1.41 9.48 10.37
N PHE A 127 -1.80 10.61 9.77
CA PHE A 127 -3.18 11.07 9.72
C PHE A 127 -3.96 10.49 8.54
N VAL A 128 -3.25 10.08 7.48
CA VAL A 128 -3.80 9.32 6.36
C VAL A 128 -3.63 7.83 6.63
N GLY A 129 -4.70 7.05 6.50
CA GLY A 129 -4.63 5.63 6.81
C GLY A 129 -4.04 4.83 5.65
N LYS A 130 -2.70 4.78 5.51
CA LYS A 130 -2.06 3.87 4.52
C LYS A 130 -2.57 2.45 4.77
N ALA A 131 -2.89 1.75 3.69
CA ALA A 131 -3.62 0.49 3.76
C ALA A 131 -3.38 -0.38 2.53
N ALA A 132 -3.60 -1.67 2.70
CA ALA A 132 -3.89 -2.58 1.60
C ALA A 132 -5.41 -2.58 1.36
N ALA A 133 -5.86 -1.95 0.29
CA ALA A 133 -7.25 -2.03 -0.17
C ALA A 133 -7.39 -3.16 -1.19
N SER A 134 -8.51 -3.87 -1.20
CA SER A 134 -8.74 -4.91 -2.19
C SER A 134 -10.18 -5.04 -2.64
N ILE A 135 -10.32 -5.44 -3.90
CA ILE A 135 -11.56 -5.96 -4.46
C ILE A 135 -11.36 -7.43 -4.85
N LEU A 136 -12.38 -8.24 -4.66
CA LEU A 136 -12.49 -9.56 -5.22
C LEU A 136 -13.42 -9.45 -6.44
N ILE A 137 -12.93 -9.82 -7.61
CA ILE A 137 -13.71 -9.80 -8.85
C ILE A 137 -14.02 -11.21 -9.34
N ALA A 138 -15.19 -11.34 -9.97
CA ALA A 138 -15.58 -12.53 -10.72
C ALA A 138 -15.16 -12.35 -12.19
N HIS A 139 -14.03 -12.95 -12.55
CA HIS A 139 -13.53 -12.96 -13.92
C HIS A 139 -14.06 -14.20 -14.66
N PRO A 140 -14.56 -14.06 -15.90
CA PRO A 140 -15.18 -15.15 -16.65
C PRO A 140 -14.27 -16.39 -16.82
N LEU A 141 -12.98 -16.18 -17.14
CA LEU A 141 -12.02 -17.28 -17.32
C LEU A 141 -11.30 -17.70 -16.02
N LEU A 142 -10.75 -16.74 -15.25
CA LEU A 142 -9.97 -17.02 -14.04
C LEU A 142 -10.83 -17.41 -12.83
N GLY A 143 -12.15 -17.22 -12.87
CA GLY A 143 -12.99 -17.28 -11.68
C GLY A 143 -12.67 -16.13 -10.73
N GLN A 144 -12.25 -16.43 -9.51
CA GLN A 144 -11.94 -15.41 -8.51
C GLN A 144 -10.54 -14.80 -8.69
N LEU A 145 -10.50 -13.48 -8.89
CA LEU A 145 -9.27 -12.69 -8.94
C LEU A 145 -9.30 -11.62 -7.83
N GLN A 146 -8.35 -11.70 -6.89
CA GLN A 146 -8.15 -10.72 -5.84
C GLN A 146 -7.20 -9.62 -6.33
N VAL A 147 -7.70 -8.39 -6.36
CA VAL A 147 -6.92 -7.21 -6.76
C VAL A 147 -6.63 -6.36 -5.54
N TYR A 148 -5.36 -6.16 -5.21
CA TYR A 148 -4.89 -5.24 -4.19
C TYR A 148 -4.42 -3.93 -4.81
N ASN A 149 -4.82 -2.82 -4.19
CA ASN A 149 -4.27 -1.49 -4.38
C ASN A 149 -3.66 -1.03 -3.05
N THR A 150 -2.39 -0.64 -3.06
CA THR A 150 -1.69 -0.14 -1.87
C THR A 150 -0.97 1.18 -2.12
N HIS A 151 -0.73 1.89 -1.03
CA HIS A 151 0.24 2.97 -0.96
C HIS A 151 1.01 2.77 0.35
N LEU A 152 2.26 2.29 0.29
CA LEU A 152 3.08 2.04 1.49
C LEU A 152 3.60 3.36 2.08
N PHE A 153 4.10 3.31 3.31
CA PHE A 153 4.64 4.47 4.02
C PHE A 153 5.75 5.19 3.22
N ALA A 154 5.71 6.51 3.09
CA ALA A 154 6.58 7.21 2.14
C ALA A 154 7.98 7.52 2.69
N LYS A 155 8.10 7.78 3.99
CA LYS A 155 9.38 8.17 4.59
C LYS A 155 10.35 6.99 4.68
N GLY A 156 11.62 7.35 4.59
CA GLY A 156 12.75 6.49 4.92
C GLY A 156 13.91 6.63 3.95
N GLY A 157 13.58 6.99 2.70
CA GLY A 157 14.55 7.12 1.61
C GLY A 157 15.23 5.79 1.26
N GLU A 158 16.15 5.83 0.29
CA GLU A 158 16.88 4.65 -0.18
C GLU A 158 18.38 4.69 0.16
N SER A 159 18.87 5.84 0.61
CA SER A 159 20.29 6.10 0.90
C SER A 159 20.58 6.22 2.41
N GLY A 160 19.55 6.13 3.25
CA GLY A 160 19.66 6.21 4.71
C GLY A 160 19.82 4.85 5.40
N PRO A 161 19.99 4.83 6.73
CA PRO A 161 20.01 3.61 7.52
C PRO A 161 18.78 2.72 7.27
N GLU A 162 18.95 1.40 7.14
CA GLU A 162 17.87 0.45 6.83
C GLU A 162 16.69 0.49 7.81
N ILE A 163 16.96 0.83 9.08
CA ILE A 163 15.95 1.07 10.13
C ILE A 163 14.87 2.06 9.70
N ASN A 164 15.20 3.04 8.84
CA ASN A 164 14.24 4.02 8.35
C ASN A 164 13.15 3.39 7.46
N GLN A 165 13.39 2.18 6.94
CA GLN A 165 12.43 1.42 6.14
C GLN A 165 11.56 0.48 6.99
N ALA A 166 11.72 0.43 8.31
CA ALA A 166 11.03 -0.54 9.17
C ALA A 166 9.49 -0.45 9.08
N HIS A 167 8.93 0.76 8.96
CA HIS A 167 7.50 0.95 8.77
C HIS A 167 7.04 0.37 7.43
N ARG A 168 7.75 0.69 6.33
CA ARG A 168 7.49 0.09 5.01
C ARG A 168 7.63 -1.43 5.03
N LEU A 169 8.58 -1.96 5.78
CA LEU A 169 8.80 -3.40 5.93
C LEU A 169 7.61 -4.07 6.63
N ILE A 170 7.04 -3.43 7.66
CA ILE A 170 5.81 -3.88 8.30
C ILE A 170 4.62 -3.80 7.33
N ASN A 171 4.46 -2.70 6.59
CA ASN A 171 3.40 -2.58 5.60
C ASN A 171 3.50 -3.69 4.53
N ALA A 172 4.70 -3.96 4.03
CA ALA A 172 4.97 -5.01 3.04
C ALA A 172 4.73 -6.41 3.61
N TRP A 173 5.09 -6.66 4.87
CA TRP A 173 4.79 -7.91 5.56
C TRP A 173 3.29 -8.17 5.66
N GLU A 174 2.52 -7.17 6.10
CA GLU A 174 1.08 -7.27 6.21
C GLU A 174 0.41 -7.51 4.85
N LEU A 175 0.83 -6.78 3.80
CA LEU A 175 0.37 -7.02 2.44
C LEU A 175 0.73 -8.42 1.93
N ALA A 176 1.96 -8.88 2.20
CA ALA A 176 2.44 -10.19 1.77
C ALA A 176 1.61 -11.32 2.36
N LYS A 177 1.25 -11.24 3.66
CA LYS A 177 0.34 -12.19 4.30
C LYS A 177 -1.03 -12.23 3.62
N LEU A 178 -1.63 -11.07 3.34
CA LEU A 178 -2.95 -10.98 2.68
C LEU A 178 -2.94 -11.55 1.26
N ALA A 179 -1.95 -11.16 0.45
CA ALA A 179 -1.80 -11.65 -0.92
C ALA A 179 -1.58 -13.17 -0.94
N ARG A 180 -0.72 -13.68 -0.06
CA ARG A 180 -0.47 -15.11 0.09
C ARG A 180 -1.73 -15.88 0.47
N GLN A 181 -2.44 -15.44 1.51
CA GLN A 181 -3.69 -16.09 1.96
C GLN A 181 -4.73 -16.10 0.84
N SER A 182 -4.79 -15.05 0.01
CA SER A 182 -5.69 -15.01 -1.14
C SER A 182 -5.36 -16.11 -2.16
N ALA A 183 -4.07 -16.32 -2.45
CA ALA A 183 -3.63 -17.40 -3.33
C ALA A 183 -3.86 -18.80 -2.73
N GLU A 184 -3.71 -18.94 -1.41
CA GLU A 184 -4.00 -20.17 -0.66
C GLU A 184 -5.51 -20.50 -0.67
N LEU A 185 -6.37 -19.48 -0.72
CA LEU A 185 -7.83 -19.62 -0.93
C LEU A 185 -8.21 -19.96 -2.38
N GLY A 186 -7.24 -20.24 -3.26
CA GLY A 186 -7.51 -20.67 -4.63
C GLY A 186 -7.74 -19.52 -5.62
N ARG A 187 -7.47 -18.26 -5.22
CA ARG A 187 -7.69 -17.06 -6.04
C ARG A 187 -6.43 -16.67 -6.81
N TYR A 188 -6.61 -16.13 -8.01
CA TYR A 188 -5.54 -15.36 -8.66
C TYR A 188 -5.34 -14.07 -7.88
N VAL A 189 -4.11 -13.55 -7.88
CA VAL A 189 -3.77 -12.34 -7.14
C VAL A 189 -3.06 -11.37 -8.05
N ILE A 190 -3.53 -10.13 -8.06
CA ILE A 190 -2.82 -8.98 -8.61
C ILE A 190 -2.66 -7.98 -7.46
N ALA A 191 -1.44 -7.51 -7.21
CA ALA A 191 -1.18 -6.48 -6.21
C ALA A 191 -0.43 -5.33 -6.86
N CYS A 192 -1.00 -4.14 -6.81
CA CYS A 192 -0.45 -2.97 -7.49
C CYS A 192 -0.56 -1.71 -6.64
N GLY A 193 0.20 -0.69 -7.00
CA GLY A 193 0.21 0.56 -6.28
C GLY A 193 1.58 1.20 -6.17
N ASP A 194 1.65 2.19 -5.28
CA ASP A 194 2.87 2.89 -4.91
C ASP A 194 3.47 2.21 -3.67
N PHE A 195 4.56 1.48 -3.88
CA PHE A 195 5.23 0.75 -2.80
C PHE A 195 6.26 1.63 -2.08
N ASN A 196 6.50 2.87 -2.55
CA ASN A 196 7.46 3.81 -1.96
C ASN A 196 8.85 3.22 -1.70
N THR A 197 9.25 2.17 -2.42
CA THR A 197 10.49 1.45 -2.17
C THR A 197 11.03 0.85 -3.46
N ILE A 198 12.36 0.79 -3.59
CA ILE A 198 13.03 0.33 -4.82
C ILE A 198 13.10 -1.21 -4.91
N PRO A 199 13.36 -1.79 -6.11
CA PRO A 199 13.28 -3.24 -6.32
C PRO A 199 14.27 -4.10 -5.51
N THR A 200 15.35 -3.51 -5.00
CA THR A 200 16.41 -4.21 -4.25
C THR A 200 16.24 -4.13 -2.74
N SER A 201 15.17 -3.49 -2.26
CA SER A 201 14.92 -3.26 -0.83
C SER A 201 14.31 -4.48 -0.13
N LEU A 202 14.51 -4.59 1.19
CA LEU A 202 13.95 -5.67 2.02
C LEU A 202 12.41 -5.80 1.93
N PRO A 203 11.61 -4.71 1.92
CA PRO A 203 10.17 -4.81 1.71
C PRO A 203 9.82 -5.57 0.42
N MET A 204 10.60 -5.39 -0.66
CA MET A 204 10.33 -6.06 -1.94
C MET A 204 10.71 -7.53 -1.91
N THR A 205 11.77 -7.89 -1.19
CA THR A 205 12.10 -9.28 -0.88
C THR A 205 10.95 -9.97 -0.16
N VAL A 206 10.29 -9.30 0.78
CA VAL A 206 9.11 -9.84 1.49
C VAL A 206 7.94 -10.06 0.52
N ILE A 207 7.65 -9.09 -0.36
CA ILE A 207 6.59 -9.23 -1.36
C ILE A 207 6.87 -10.41 -2.31
N SER A 208 8.10 -10.54 -2.81
CA SER A 208 8.43 -11.63 -3.75
C SER A 208 8.53 -12.99 -3.08
N GLU A 209 9.26 -13.11 -1.97
CA GLU A 209 9.56 -14.40 -1.33
C GLU A 209 8.42 -14.84 -0.39
N HIS A 210 7.94 -13.99 0.51
CA HIS A 210 6.89 -14.42 1.43
C HIS A 210 5.54 -14.55 0.72
N ALA A 211 5.16 -13.54 -0.07
CA ALA A 211 3.87 -13.55 -0.78
C ALA A 211 3.88 -14.45 -2.02
N GLY A 212 5.06 -14.81 -2.54
CA GLY A 212 5.23 -15.54 -3.80
C GLY A 212 4.78 -14.75 -5.02
N LEU A 213 4.74 -13.41 -4.92
CA LEU A 213 4.30 -12.54 -6.00
C LEU A 213 5.42 -12.36 -7.04
N MET A 214 5.05 -12.41 -8.32
CA MET A 214 5.93 -12.14 -9.46
C MET A 214 5.82 -10.69 -9.91
N ASP A 215 6.97 -10.04 -10.11
CA ASP A 215 7.08 -8.66 -10.59
C ASP A 215 6.85 -8.65 -12.11
N SER A 216 5.76 -8.02 -12.57
CA SER A 216 5.42 -7.91 -13.99
C SER A 216 6.53 -7.26 -14.83
N TRP A 217 7.22 -6.26 -14.27
CA TRP A 217 8.32 -5.60 -14.96
C TRP A 217 9.49 -6.56 -15.14
N ARG A 218 9.90 -7.29 -14.10
CA ARG A 218 10.99 -8.28 -14.21
C ARG A 218 10.61 -9.43 -15.15
N ALA A 219 9.35 -9.86 -15.13
CA ALA A 219 8.86 -10.93 -16.00
C ALA A 219 8.97 -10.58 -17.49
N THR A 220 8.78 -9.31 -17.84
CA THR A 220 8.80 -8.81 -19.23
C THR A 220 10.13 -8.16 -19.62
N HIS A 221 10.94 -7.74 -18.64
CA HIS A 221 12.24 -7.09 -18.82
C HIS A 221 13.33 -7.82 -17.99
N PRO A 222 13.73 -9.05 -18.37
CA PRO A 222 14.69 -9.84 -17.59
C PRO A 222 16.09 -9.20 -17.49
N GLN A 223 16.41 -8.25 -18.37
CA GLN A 223 17.67 -7.50 -18.37
C GLN A 223 17.59 -6.15 -17.62
N SER A 224 16.48 -5.86 -16.93
CA SER A 224 16.25 -4.58 -16.22
C SER A 224 17.07 -4.39 -14.94
N HIS A 225 17.96 -5.33 -14.61
CA HIS A 225 18.80 -5.24 -13.41
C HIS A 225 19.87 -4.16 -13.56
N LEU A 226 19.76 -3.09 -12.78
CA LEU A 226 20.81 -2.09 -12.62
C LEU A 226 21.89 -2.64 -11.68
N ALA A 227 23.07 -2.94 -12.23
CA ALA A 227 24.22 -3.23 -11.39
C ALA A 227 24.61 -1.96 -10.62
N PRO A 228 25.14 -2.07 -9.39
CA PRO A 228 25.60 -0.92 -8.64
C PRO A 228 26.57 -0.07 -9.46
N ASN A 229 27.45 -0.66 -10.26
CA ASN A 229 28.49 0.04 -11.03
C ASN A 229 28.09 0.40 -12.47
N SER A 230 26.80 0.36 -12.81
CA SER A 230 26.33 0.75 -14.14
C SER A 230 26.66 2.21 -14.47
N ALA A 231 26.98 2.46 -15.74
CA ALA A 231 27.19 3.81 -16.27
C ALA A 231 25.92 4.66 -16.10
N PRO A 232 26.04 6.01 -16.04
CA PRO A 232 24.89 6.89 -16.03
C PRO A 232 23.96 6.58 -17.20
N ILE A 233 22.68 6.43 -16.92
CA ILE A 233 21.66 6.12 -17.91
C ILE A 233 20.88 7.38 -18.29
N SER A 234 20.45 7.47 -19.55
CA SER A 234 19.57 8.57 -19.95
C SER A 234 18.23 8.48 -19.22
N PRO A 235 17.55 9.58 -18.88
CA PRO A 235 16.23 9.53 -18.24
C PRO A 235 15.18 8.74 -19.05
N VAL A 236 15.27 8.78 -20.38
CA VAL A 236 14.37 8.01 -21.28
C VAL A 236 14.61 6.50 -21.13
N ASP A 237 15.88 6.08 -21.15
CA ASP A 237 16.24 4.68 -20.98
C ASP A 237 15.97 4.19 -19.55
N ALA A 238 16.10 5.06 -18.55
CA ALA A 238 15.77 4.75 -17.17
C ALA A 238 14.28 4.37 -17.02
N ILE A 239 13.39 5.11 -17.69
CA ILE A 239 11.96 4.80 -17.75
C ILE A 239 11.73 3.50 -18.55
N ARG A 240 12.27 3.43 -19.78
CA ARG A 240 11.98 2.33 -20.71
C ARG A 240 12.56 0.99 -20.26
N MET A 241 13.76 0.97 -19.72
CA MET A 241 14.51 -0.25 -19.40
C MET A 241 14.34 -0.66 -17.93
N HIS A 242 14.22 0.31 -17.02
CA HIS A 242 14.23 0.06 -15.58
C HIS A 242 12.93 0.43 -14.86
N GLY A 243 11.96 0.97 -15.59
CA GLY A 243 10.63 1.25 -15.07
C GLY A 243 10.60 2.39 -14.08
N VAL A 244 11.49 3.39 -14.22
CA VAL A 244 11.46 4.58 -13.39
C VAL A 244 10.06 5.24 -13.48
N SER A 245 9.39 5.33 -12.34
CA SER A 245 8.03 5.87 -12.20
C SER A 245 7.97 7.16 -11.40
N ALA A 246 8.98 7.45 -10.56
CA ALA A 246 9.02 8.63 -9.70
C ALA A 246 10.41 9.29 -9.72
N ASP A 247 10.50 10.52 -9.24
CA ASP A 247 11.74 11.30 -9.16
C ASP A 247 12.49 11.42 -10.52
N SER A 248 11.79 11.29 -11.65
CA SER A 248 12.41 11.36 -12.98
C SER A 248 12.72 12.80 -13.38
N PRO A 249 13.87 13.10 -14.01
CA PRO A 249 14.13 14.40 -14.61
C PRO A 249 13.13 14.82 -15.70
N LEU A 250 12.42 13.86 -16.33
CA LEU A 250 11.44 14.13 -17.38
C LEU A 250 10.06 14.52 -16.83
N ASN A 251 9.80 14.29 -15.54
CA ASN A 251 8.56 14.72 -14.92
C ASN A 251 8.67 16.18 -14.49
N SER A 252 7.72 17.01 -14.92
CA SER A 252 7.69 18.46 -14.64
C SER A 252 7.68 18.83 -13.14
N TYR A 253 7.29 17.91 -12.26
CA TYR A 253 7.25 18.12 -10.81
C TYR A 253 8.50 17.64 -10.06
N SER A 254 9.36 16.82 -10.67
CA SER A 254 10.68 16.46 -10.12
C SER A 254 11.87 17.06 -10.87
N GLY A 255 11.68 17.45 -12.13
CA GLY A 255 12.66 18.17 -12.94
C GLY A 255 13.15 19.43 -12.22
N GLY A 256 14.47 19.53 -12.03
CA GLY A 256 15.11 20.68 -11.37
C GLY A 256 15.12 20.65 -9.83
N LYS A 257 14.54 19.63 -9.18
CA LYS A 257 14.70 19.45 -7.73
C LYS A 257 16.06 18.85 -7.38
N SER A 258 16.57 19.16 -6.18
CA SER A 258 17.71 18.44 -5.59
C SER A 258 17.24 17.07 -5.12
N LEU A 259 17.42 16.06 -5.98
CA LEU A 259 17.01 14.69 -5.72
C LEU A 259 18.04 13.94 -4.86
N GLU A 260 17.57 12.89 -4.19
CA GLU A 260 18.40 11.96 -3.43
C GLU A 260 19.48 11.30 -4.30
N ALA A 261 20.58 10.85 -3.68
CA ALA A 261 21.70 10.22 -4.36
C ALA A 261 21.29 9.07 -5.29
N HIS A 262 20.38 8.19 -4.86
CA HIS A 262 19.86 7.10 -5.69
C HIS A 262 19.18 7.63 -6.97
N ALA A 263 18.23 8.55 -6.83
CA ALA A 263 17.49 9.11 -7.97
C ALA A 263 18.39 9.87 -8.94
N ARG A 264 19.39 10.61 -8.44
CA ARG A 264 20.37 11.28 -9.31
C ARG A 264 21.23 10.30 -10.10
N ARG A 265 21.59 9.17 -9.48
CA ARG A 265 22.42 8.14 -10.11
C ARG A 265 21.69 7.36 -11.19
N PHE A 266 20.44 7.01 -10.94
CA PHE A 266 19.65 6.12 -11.80
C PHE A 266 18.57 6.86 -12.60
N ALA A 267 18.66 8.19 -12.66
CA ALA A 267 17.70 9.08 -13.33
C ALA A 267 16.23 8.89 -12.88
N GLY A 268 16.05 8.59 -11.59
CA GLY A 268 14.77 8.46 -10.89
C GLY A 268 14.70 7.18 -10.05
N LYS A 269 13.48 6.81 -9.65
CA LYS A 269 13.17 5.62 -8.85
C LYS A 269 12.00 4.87 -9.48
N ARG A 270 12.03 3.54 -9.44
CA ARG A 270 10.83 2.72 -9.63
C ARG A 270 10.19 2.50 -8.27
N LEU A 271 9.02 3.10 -8.05
CA LEU A 271 8.25 3.01 -6.80
C LEU A 271 6.86 2.40 -7.02
N ASP A 272 6.38 2.39 -8.26
CA ASP A 272 5.07 1.87 -8.64
C ASP A 272 5.21 0.50 -9.29
N TYR A 273 4.32 -0.42 -8.92
CA TYR A 273 4.45 -1.83 -9.31
C TYR A 273 3.11 -2.46 -9.66
N VAL A 274 3.15 -3.45 -10.54
CA VAL A 274 2.10 -4.46 -10.70
C VAL A 274 2.72 -5.83 -10.45
N TRP A 275 2.23 -6.50 -9.43
CA TRP A 275 2.61 -7.85 -9.04
C TRP A 275 1.48 -8.81 -9.37
N PHE A 276 1.82 -10.06 -9.67
CA PHE A 276 0.83 -11.09 -9.96
C PHE A 276 1.24 -12.46 -9.43
N ARG A 277 0.27 -13.33 -9.17
CA ARG A 277 0.49 -14.72 -8.79
C ARG A 277 -0.74 -15.57 -9.09
N GLU A 278 -0.51 -16.82 -9.45
CA GLU A 278 -1.53 -17.86 -9.61
C GLU A 278 -1.87 -18.57 -8.28
N PRO A 279 -3.06 -19.19 -8.15
CA PRO A 279 -3.44 -19.98 -6.98
C PRO A 279 -2.39 -21.05 -6.60
N VAL A 280 -2.28 -21.39 -5.30
CA VAL A 280 -1.33 -22.42 -4.84
C VAL A 280 -1.66 -23.80 -5.43
N SER A 281 -2.94 -24.17 -5.48
CA SER A 281 -3.40 -25.44 -6.08
C SER A 281 -3.86 -25.25 -7.53
N SER A 282 -2.96 -24.76 -8.38
CA SER A 282 -3.20 -24.67 -9.81
C SER A 282 -3.01 -26.05 -10.45
N GLY A 283 -4.06 -26.88 -10.40
CA GLY A 283 -4.11 -28.12 -11.17
C GLY A 283 -3.92 -27.83 -12.67
N LYS A 284 -3.51 -28.84 -13.46
CA LYS A 284 -3.24 -28.70 -14.91
C LYS A 284 -4.43 -28.16 -15.72
N ASP A 285 -5.63 -28.16 -15.14
CA ASP A 285 -6.87 -27.71 -15.78
C ASP A 285 -7.25 -26.25 -15.47
N LYS A 286 -6.48 -25.51 -14.66
CA LYS A 286 -6.74 -24.07 -14.43
C LYS A 286 -6.07 -23.17 -15.47
N PRO A 287 -6.66 -22.02 -15.82
CA PRO A 287 -6.03 -21.07 -16.73
C PRO A 287 -4.70 -20.52 -16.21
N ALA A 288 -3.71 -20.35 -17.07
CA ALA A 288 -2.46 -19.67 -16.71
C ALA A 288 -2.60 -18.15 -16.89
N LEU A 289 -2.05 -17.36 -15.97
CA LEU A 289 -2.00 -15.90 -16.02
C LEU A 289 -0.57 -15.45 -16.33
N LEU A 290 -0.34 -15.02 -17.56
CA LEU A 290 1.00 -14.70 -18.06
C LEU A 290 1.13 -13.22 -18.34
N CYS A 291 2.11 -12.56 -17.72
CA CYS A 291 2.43 -11.17 -18.06
C CYS A 291 3.19 -11.11 -19.38
N THR A 292 2.63 -10.42 -20.37
CA THR A 292 3.19 -10.34 -21.74
C THR A 292 3.84 -9.00 -22.06
N ASP A 293 3.40 -7.92 -21.42
CA ASP A 293 3.98 -6.58 -21.58
C ASP A 293 3.83 -5.78 -20.28
N THR A 294 4.80 -4.93 -19.98
CA THR A 294 4.72 -3.95 -18.88
C THR A 294 5.48 -2.70 -19.26
N LYS A 295 4.91 -1.52 -19.03
CA LYS A 295 5.53 -0.25 -19.42
C LYS A 295 5.10 0.88 -18.51
N VAL A 296 5.95 1.90 -18.43
CA VAL A 296 5.61 3.17 -17.81
C VAL A 296 4.79 3.99 -18.80
N VAL A 297 3.71 4.59 -18.31
CA VAL A 297 2.73 5.39 -19.06
C VAL A 297 2.49 6.72 -18.34
N PHE A 298 1.71 7.63 -18.94
CA PHE A 298 1.52 8.99 -18.40
C PHE A 298 2.84 9.80 -18.30
N THR A 299 3.80 9.52 -19.17
CA THR A 299 5.09 10.23 -19.25
C THR A 299 4.98 11.59 -19.93
N ASP A 300 3.93 11.80 -20.72
CA ASP A 300 3.66 13.04 -21.42
C ASP A 300 3.04 14.10 -20.50
N GLU A 301 3.03 15.34 -20.98
CA GLU A 301 2.30 16.43 -20.33
C GLU A 301 0.79 16.28 -20.54
N VAL A 302 0.01 16.85 -19.62
CA VAL A 302 -1.45 16.94 -19.78
C VAL A 302 -1.75 17.70 -21.08
N PRO A 303 -2.62 17.20 -21.99
CA PRO A 303 -2.86 17.84 -23.27
C PRO A 303 -3.19 19.33 -23.16
N GLY A 304 -2.40 20.17 -23.84
CA GLY A 304 -2.53 21.62 -23.82
C GLY A 304 -2.00 22.29 -22.55
N LYS A 305 -1.21 21.60 -21.73
CA LYS A 305 -0.53 22.10 -20.53
C LYS A 305 0.96 21.82 -20.62
N THR A 306 1.75 22.50 -19.79
CA THR A 306 3.21 22.37 -19.70
C THR A 306 3.63 21.59 -18.44
N PHE A 307 2.78 20.66 -18.00
CA PHE A 307 3.00 19.90 -16.78
C PHE A 307 2.45 18.47 -16.92
N SER A 308 3.09 17.54 -16.24
CA SER A 308 2.79 16.11 -16.19
C SER A 308 1.44 15.83 -15.50
N PHE A 309 0.88 14.64 -15.72
CA PHE A 309 -0.39 14.22 -15.11
C PHE A 309 -0.31 14.05 -13.59
N SER A 310 0.85 13.66 -13.08
CA SER A 310 1.16 13.50 -11.65
C SER A 310 2.67 13.69 -11.45
N ASP A 311 3.14 13.75 -10.20
CA ASP A 311 4.58 13.66 -9.88
C ASP A 311 5.12 12.22 -9.99
N HIS A 312 4.22 11.24 -10.16
CA HIS A 312 4.50 9.89 -10.61
C HIS A 312 4.05 9.68 -12.06
N PHE A 313 4.72 8.77 -12.75
CA PHE A 313 4.23 8.14 -13.97
C PHE A 313 3.42 6.89 -13.62
N GLY A 314 2.49 6.50 -14.49
CA GLY A 314 1.70 5.28 -14.31
C GLY A 314 2.46 4.03 -14.73
N VAL A 315 2.07 2.87 -14.21
CA VAL A 315 2.59 1.57 -14.66
C VAL A 315 1.44 0.73 -15.18
N GLU A 316 1.57 0.28 -16.42
CA GLU A 316 0.61 -0.60 -17.08
C GLU A 316 1.24 -1.98 -17.27
N SER A 317 0.47 -3.03 -16.97
CA SER A 317 0.81 -4.41 -17.30
C SER A 317 -0.31 -5.07 -18.07
N THR A 318 0.07 -5.82 -19.11
CA THR A 318 -0.84 -6.64 -19.91
C THR A 318 -0.60 -8.11 -19.57
N PHE A 319 -1.70 -8.83 -19.33
CA PHE A 319 -1.69 -10.26 -19.09
C PHE A 319 -2.48 -10.99 -20.17
N GLU A 320 -1.97 -12.16 -20.56
CA GLU A 320 -2.64 -13.16 -21.38
C GLU A 320 -3.11 -14.30 -20.46
N ILE A 321 -4.37 -14.71 -20.63
CA ILE A 321 -4.99 -15.82 -19.90
C ILE A 321 -5.04 -17.01 -20.84
N ARG A 322 -4.23 -18.04 -20.56
CA ARG A 322 -4.19 -19.27 -21.35
C ARG A 322 -5.05 -20.34 -20.72
N VAL A 323 -6.15 -20.67 -21.39
CA VAL A 323 -7.10 -21.68 -20.95
C VAL A 323 -6.65 -23.07 -21.47
N PRO A 324 -6.52 -24.10 -20.62
CA PRO A 324 -6.17 -25.44 -21.05
C PRO A 324 -7.19 -26.02 -22.03
N PRO A 325 -6.77 -26.83 -23.02
CA PRO A 325 -7.67 -27.41 -24.03
C PRO A 325 -8.82 -28.25 -23.44
N SER A 326 -8.61 -28.86 -22.28
CA SER A 326 -9.58 -29.70 -21.55
C SER A 326 -10.69 -28.92 -20.83
N SER A 327 -10.56 -27.59 -20.71
CA SER A 327 -11.46 -26.74 -19.90
C SER A 327 -12.50 -25.96 -20.71
N SER A 328 -12.76 -26.36 -21.96
CA SER A 328 -13.81 -25.79 -22.82
C SER A 328 -15.24 -26.10 -22.36
N THR A 329 -15.42 -26.81 -21.24
CA THR A 329 -16.72 -27.03 -20.61
C THR A 329 -17.13 -25.80 -19.81
N GLN A 330 -18.16 -25.10 -20.29
CA GLN A 330 -18.78 -23.91 -19.69
C GLN A 330 -18.79 -23.95 -18.15
N THR A 331 -17.99 -23.09 -17.52
CA THR A 331 -18.19 -22.74 -16.11
C THR A 331 -19.46 -21.92 -16.02
N ASP A 332 -20.44 -22.44 -15.28
CA ASP A 332 -21.76 -21.83 -15.13
C ASP A 332 -21.66 -20.58 -14.23
N PHE A 333 -21.35 -19.44 -14.86
CA PHE A 333 -21.07 -18.12 -14.25
C PHE A 333 -22.18 -17.63 -13.30
N GLN A 334 -23.41 -18.17 -13.40
CA GLN A 334 -24.53 -17.79 -12.55
C GLN A 334 -24.54 -18.49 -11.17
N ASN A 335 -23.94 -19.68 -11.04
CA ASN A 335 -24.03 -20.44 -9.78
C ASN A 335 -23.17 -19.85 -8.66
N GLU A 336 -21.97 -19.32 -8.94
CA GLU A 336 -21.15 -18.64 -7.91
C GLU A 336 -21.76 -17.32 -7.42
N VAL A 337 -22.50 -16.61 -8.28
CA VAL A 337 -23.20 -15.36 -7.90
C VAL A 337 -24.48 -15.66 -7.10
N GLY A 338 -25.15 -16.78 -7.39
CA GLY A 338 -26.36 -17.22 -6.69
C GLY A 338 -26.11 -17.85 -5.30
N LEU A 339 -25.03 -18.61 -5.14
CA LEU A 339 -24.73 -19.37 -3.90
C LEU A 339 -24.44 -18.49 -2.67
N VAL A 340 -24.05 -17.23 -2.84
CA VAL A 340 -23.80 -16.31 -1.70
C VAL A 340 -25.09 -15.82 -1.03
N ARG A 341 -26.26 -15.99 -1.66
CA ARG A 341 -27.55 -15.52 -1.12
C ARG A 341 -28.29 -16.50 -0.21
N SER A 342 -27.91 -17.77 -0.14
CA SER A 342 -28.65 -18.78 0.61
C SER A 342 -27.72 -19.73 1.36
N ALA A 343 -27.24 -19.29 2.52
CA ALA A 343 -26.51 -20.15 3.45
C ALA A 343 -27.14 -20.08 4.85
N ILE A 344 -28.17 -20.89 5.07
CA ILE A 344 -28.49 -21.50 6.38
C ILE A 344 -28.43 -23.01 6.13
N PRO A 345 -27.50 -23.77 6.74
CA PRO A 345 -27.39 -25.19 6.47
C PRO A 345 -28.17 -26.01 7.51
N ASP A 346 -29.17 -26.75 7.05
CA ASP A 346 -29.62 -27.98 7.73
C ASP A 346 -28.79 -29.15 7.19
N ARG A 347 -28.17 -29.90 8.12
CA ARG A 347 -27.19 -30.95 7.85
C ARG A 347 -27.82 -32.33 8.03
N ALA A 348 -27.70 -33.18 7.02
CA ALA A 348 -27.70 -34.65 7.18
C ALA A 348 -26.59 -35.27 6.30
N PRO A 349 -25.89 -36.33 6.73
CA PRO A 349 -24.70 -36.83 6.05
C PRO A 349 -25.04 -37.96 5.09
N ALA A 350 -24.47 -37.92 3.88
CA ALA A 350 -24.37 -39.07 3.00
C ALA A 350 -22.89 -39.38 2.75
N ALA A 351 -22.57 -40.67 2.84
CA ALA A 351 -21.24 -41.24 2.86
C ALA A 351 -20.70 -41.54 1.45
N GLY A 352 -19.37 -41.47 1.34
CA GLY A 352 -18.57 -42.34 0.47
C GLY A 352 -18.25 -41.83 -0.94
N SER A 353 -17.03 -41.32 -1.12
CA SER A 353 -16.09 -41.88 -2.10
C SER A 353 -14.68 -41.35 -1.84
N SER A 354 -13.77 -42.26 -1.54
CA SER A 354 -12.35 -42.00 -1.37
C SER A 354 -11.70 -41.67 -2.72
N THR A 355 -11.42 -40.39 -2.94
CA THR A 355 -10.39 -39.95 -3.88
C THR A 355 -9.22 -39.44 -3.06
N SER A 356 -8.04 -40.00 -3.32
CA SER A 356 -6.77 -39.60 -2.73
C SER A 356 -6.44 -38.17 -3.18
N THR A 357 -6.94 -37.18 -2.43
CA THR A 357 -6.38 -35.83 -2.44
C THR A 357 -4.94 -35.94 -1.96
N GLU A 358 -3.98 -35.76 -2.86
CA GLU A 358 -2.64 -35.33 -2.50
C GLU A 358 -2.81 -34.08 -1.62
N SER A 359 -2.55 -34.24 -0.33
CA SER A 359 -2.50 -33.14 0.61
C SER A 359 -1.33 -32.25 0.23
N VAL A 360 -1.59 -31.19 -0.55
CA VAL A 360 -0.63 -30.12 -0.78
C VAL A 360 -0.42 -29.44 0.58
N GLU A 361 0.60 -29.86 1.31
CA GLU A 361 0.97 -29.19 2.55
C GLU A 361 1.27 -27.71 2.23
N PRO A 362 0.66 -26.76 2.95
CA PRO A 362 0.96 -25.35 2.75
C PRO A 362 2.44 -25.11 3.05
N THR A 363 3.18 -24.66 2.03
CA THR A 363 4.64 -24.52 2.09
C THR A 363 5.01 -23.39 3.05
N PRO A 364 5.77 -23.57 4.14
CA PRO A 364 6.09 -22.49 5.07
C PRO A 364 7.13 -21.55 4.45
N THR A 365 6.66 -20.50 3.78
CA THR A 365 7.42 -19.32 3.26
C THR A 365 8.72 -19.59 2.48
N SER A 366 8.87 -19.00 1.29
CA SER A 366 10.13 -19.11 0.54
C SER A 366 11.20 -18.11 0.97
N LEU A 367 10.95 -17.29 2.02
CA LEU A 367 11.94 -16.34 2.56
C LEU A 367 13.28 -17.00 2.88
N SER A 368 14.38 -16.52 2.30
CA SER A 368 15.70 -17.09 2.59
C SER A 368 16.13 -16.85 4.06
N PRO A 369 16.96 -17.71 4.68
CA PRO A 369 17.48 -17.46 6.03
C PRO A 369 18.19 -16.11 6.16
N THR A 370 18.92 -15.70 5.11
CA THR A 370 19.59 -14.39 5.03
C THR A 370 18.57 -13.24 5.02
N SER A 371 17.53 -13.34 4.18
CA SER A 371 16.45 -12.34 4.12
C SER A 371 15.79 -12.18 5.49
N LEU A 372 15.49 -13.30 6.15
CA LEU A 372 14.84 -13.31 7.46
C LEU A 372 15.72 -12.68 8.54
N ASN A 373 17.03 -12.96 8.56
CA ASN A 373 17.97 -12.34 9.49
C ASN A 373 18.10 -10.82 9.27
N ASN A 374 18.13 -10.36 8.01
CA ASN A 374 18.19 -8.93 7.69
C ASN A 374 16.92 -8.20 8.13
N ILE A 375 15.75 -8.82 7.92
CA ILE A 375 14.45 -8.30 8.39
C ILE A 375 14.45 -8.20 9.91
N LEU A 376 14.80 -9.28 10.62
CA LEU A 376 14.87 -9.28 12.09
C LEU A 376 15.83 -8.23 12.63
N THR A 377 17.00 -8.08 12.01
CA THR A 377 17.99 -7.08 12.42
C THR A 377 17.44 -5.66 12.28
N THR A 378 16.81 -5.36 11.14
CA THR A 378 16.19 -4.07 10.85
C THR A 378 15.06 -3.75 11.84
N LEU A 379 14.14 -4.70 12.05
CA LEU A 379 13.00 -4.51 12.96
C LEU A 379 13.44 -4.42 14.42
N THR A 380 14.44 -5.19 14.84
CA THR A 380 14.99 -5.12 16.20
C THR A 380 15.69 -3.78 16.45
N ALA A 381 16.41 -3.25 15.46
CA ALA A 381 16.99 -1.91 15.54
C ALA A 381 15.89 -0.83 15.64
N ALA A 382 14.81 -0.95 14.87
CA ALA A 382 13.64 -0.08 14.93
C ALA A 382 12.96 -0.13 16.31
N TYR A 383 12.78 -1.33 16.87
CA TYR A 383 12.24 -1.53 18.21
C TYR A 383 13.06 -0.80 19.27
N ARG A 384 14.39 -0.97 19.28
CA ARG A 384 15.28 -0.30 20.25
C ARG A 384 15.19 1.21 20.15
N THR A 385 15.16 1.73 18.92
CA THR A 385 15.05 3.16 18.65
C THR A 385 13.68 3.72 19.07
N SER A 386 12.60 2.97 18.83
CA SER A 386 11.24 3.32 19.27
C SER A 386 11.16 3.41 20.80
N VAL A 387 11.69 2.41 21.52
CA VAL A 387 11.75 2.41 23.00
C VAL A 387 12.55 3.61 23.52
N GLN A 388 13.70 3.91 22.92
CA GLN A 388 14.52 5.05 23.32
C GLN A 388 13.79 6.38 23.08
N ARG A 389 13.14 6.54 21.92
CA ARG A 389 12.37 7.73 21.57
C ARG A 389 11.17 7.92 22.49
N ALA A 390 10.44 6.85 22.80
CA ALA A 390 9.34 6.87 23.75
C ALA A 390 9.80 7.37 25.13
N ARG A 391 10.91 6.82 25.65
CA ARG A 391 11.52 7.27 26.93
C ARG A 391 11.93 8.73 26.87
N TYR A 392 12.56 9.16 25.77
CA TYR A 392 12.98 10.55 25.58
C TYR A 392 11.80 11.53 25.65
N HIS A 393 10.70 11.23 24.95
CA HIS A 393 9.48 12.05 25.01
C HIS A 393 8.87 12.08 26.43
N LEU A 394 8.85 10.94 27.13
CA LEU A 394 8.35 10.89 28.51
C LEU A 394 9.23 11.71 29.49
N THR A 395 10.54 11.73 29.27
CA THR A 395 11.44 12.62 30.03
C THR A 395 11.11 14.08 29.78
N ILE A 396 10.89 14.49 28.52
CA ILE A 396 10.47 15.87 28.20
C ILE A 396 9.14 16.20 28.87
N PHE A 397 8.17 15.27 28.87
CA PHE A 397 6.90 15.44 29.57
C PHE A 397 7.10 15.73 31.06
N ILE A 398 7.91 14.93 31.76
CA ILE A 398 8.18 15.12 33.20
C ILE A 398 8.85 16.47 33.45
N LEU A 399 9.81 16.86 32.62
CA LEU A 399 10.48 18.17 32.72
C LEU A 399 9.51 19.33 32.50
N CYS A 400 8.65 19.25 31.48
CA CYS A 400 7.65 20.29 31.22
C CYS A 400 6.63 20.37 32.36
N LEU A 401 6.18 19.24 32.90
CA LEU A 401 5.26 19.20 34.05
C LEU A 401 5.89 19.86 35.28
N PHE A 402 7.14 19.52 35.59
CA PHE A 402 7.90 20.16 36.67
C PHE A 402 8.02 21.67 36.47
N LEU A 403 8.40 22.12 35.27
CA LEU A 403 8.50 23.54 34.94
C LEU A 403 7.15 24.26 35.06
N VAL A 404 6.05 23.66 34.60
CA VAL A 404 4.70 24.24 34.76
C VAL A 404 4.36 24.38 36.24
N ILE A 405 4.63 23.37 37.08
CA ILE A 405 4.39 23.45 38.53
C ILE A 405 5.23 24.57 39.16
N VAL A 406 6.52 24.63 38.84
CA VAL A 406 7.42 25.70 39.33
C VAL A 406 6.89 27.07 38.91
N LEU A 407 6.46 27.23 37.66
CA LEU A 407 5.91 28.49 37.18
C LEU A 407 4.58 28.83 37.88
N VAL A 408 3.67 27.88 38.07
CA VAL A 408 2.42 28.16 38.79
C VAL A 408 2.70 28.58 40.25
N VAL A 409 3.66 27.93 40.91
CA VAL A 409 4.07 28.26 42.29
C VAL A 409 4.81 29.59 42.38
N LEU A 410 5.63 29.96 41.39
CA LEU A 410 6.37 31.22 41.36
C LEU A 410 5.51 32.42 40.94
N PHE A 411 4.36 32.19 40.30
CA PHE A 411 3.50 33.25 39.78
C PHE A 411 3.08 34.29 40.84
N PRO A 412 2.66 33.90 42.07
CA PRO A 412 2.32 34.86 43.13
C PRO A 412 3.51 35.71 43.60
N PHE A 413 4.74 35.28 43.35
CA PHE A 413 5.97 35.97 43.74
C PHE A 413 6.50 36.92 42.64
N LEU A 414 5.80 37.04 41.50
CA LEU A 414 6.11 38.06 40.50
C LEU A 414 5.94 39.48 41.11
N PRO A 415 6.73 40.49 40.71
CA PRO A 415 6.88 41.78 41.41
C PRO A 415 5.64 42.67 41.60
N SER A 416 4.42 42.21 41.30
CA SER A 416 3.17 42.85 41.74
C SER A 416 2.85 42.67 43.22
N ALA A 417 3.59 41.81 43.94
CA ALA A 417 3.37 41.56 45.36
C ALA A 417 3.86 42.69 46.30
N PHE A 418 4.52 43.74 45.77
CA PHE A 418 5.02 44.87 46.57
C PHE A 418 4.15 46.14 46.41
N PRO A 419 3.57 46.69 47.49
CA PRO A 419 2.73 47.89 47.42
C PRO A 419 3.56 49.18 47.53
N SER A 420 3.59 50.04 46.50
CA SER A 420 3.82 51.51 46.54
C SER A 420 3.85 52.10 45.10
N PRO A 421 3.79 53.44 44.86
CA PRO A 421 3.13 54.00 43.68
C PRO A 421 3.93 53.80 42.38
N LEU A 422 3.62 52.72 41.69
CA LEU A 422 4.17 52.39 40.37
C LEU A 422 3.73 53.41 39.31
N THR A 423 4.70 54.00 38.62
CA THR A 423 4.49 54.85 37.45
C THR A 423 3.71 54.10 36.36
N SER A 424 2.97 54.83 35.51
CA SER A 424 2.14 54.25 34.44
C SER A 424 2.90 53.26 33.53
N GLY A 425 4.22 53.44 33.34
CA GLY A 425 5.07 52.53 32.57
C GLY A 425 5.22 51.14 33.21
N TRP A 426 5.28 51.04 34.53
CA TRP A 426 5.43 49.75 35.23
C TRP A 426 4.16 48.89 35.18
N LYS A 427 2.98 49.52 35.16
CA LYS A 427 1.72 48.79 34.96
C LYS A 427 1.68 48.08 33.61
N TRP A 428 2.24 48.69 32.56
CA TRP A 428 2.35 48.09 31.25
C TRP A 428 3.37 46.95 31.20
N THR A 429 4.55 47.12 31.79
CA THR A 429 5.59 46.07 31.82
C THR A 429 5.13 44.85 32.61
N TYR A 430 4.48 45.04 33.76
CA TYR A 430 3.92 43.93 34.53
C TYR A 430 2.84 43.17 33.74
N ARG A 431 1.88 43.88 33.12
CA ARG A 431 0.86 43.23 32.28
C ARG A 431 1.51 42.43 31.15
N ALA A 432 2.48 43.02 30.45
CA ALA A 432 3.21 42.32 29.38
C ALA A 432 3.93 41.07 29.90
N LEU A 433 4.58 41.15 31.07
CA LEU A 433 5.28 40.02 31.68
C LEU A 433 4.29 38.91 32.10
N SER A 434 3.14 39.25 32.68
CA SER A 434 2.09 38.28 33.02
C SER A 434 1.50 37.60 31.77
N TRP A 435 1.33 38.34 30.66
CA TRP A 435 0.91 37.77 29.38
C TRP A 435 1.95 36.80 28.83
N ILE A 436 3.22 37.19 28.80
CA ILE A 436 4.33 36.31 28.39
C ILE A 436 4.35 35.06 29.26
N TYR A 437 4.19 35.21 30.58
CA TYR A 437 4.14 34.11 31.51
C TYR A 437 3.02 33.11 31.21
N GLY A 438 1.80 33.62 30.99
CA GLY A 438 0.65 32.81 30.61
C GLY A 438 0.89 32.07 29.29
N VAL A 439 1.45 32.75 28.28
CA VAL A 439 1.81 32.13 26.99
C VAL A 439 2.84 31.02 27.16
N VAL A 440 3.86 31.23 28.00
CA VAL A 440 4.89 30.21 28.29
C VAL A 440 4.27 28.99 28.99
N ILE A 441 3.39 29.19 29.99
CA ILE A 441 2.69 28.08 30.65
C ILE A 441 1.86 27.30 29.64
N VAL A 442 1.06 27.98 28.81
CA VAL A 442 0.22 27.33 27.80
C VAL A 442 1.08 26.53 26.81
N ALA A 443 2.20 27.10 26.33
CA ALA A 443 3.11 26.43 25.43
C ALA A 443 3.75 25.18 26.07
N LEU A 444 4.20 25.28 27.33
CA LEU A 444 4.75 24.15 28.08
C LEU A 444 3.70 23.07 28.37
N SER A 445 2.47 23.44 28.73
CA SER A 445 1.36 22.50 28.92
C SER A 445 1.00 21.78 27.62
N TRP A 446 0.97 22.49 26.49
CA TRP A 446 0.73 21.90 25.18
C TRP A 446 1.85 20.93 24.79
N LEU A 447 3.10 21.32 24.97
CA LEU A 447 4.26 20.45 24.75
C LEU A 447 4.21 19.21 25.66
N ALA A 448 3.95 19.38 26.95
CA ALA A 448 3.84 18.29 27.92
C ALA A 448 2.77 17.27 27.48
N THR A 449 1.57 17.75 27.15
CA THR A 449 0.45 16.89 26.74
C THR A 449 0.79 16.14 25.45
N THR A 450 1.41 16.82 24.48
CA THR A 450 1.86 16.20 23.23
C THR A 450 2.91 15.11 23.51
N MET A 451 3.92 15.40 24.33
CA MET A 451 4.97 14.43 24.66
C MET A 451 4.46 13.23 25.46
N LEU A 452 3.46 13.42 26.34
CA LEU A 452 2.78 12.33 27.01
C LEU A 452 2.08 11.41 25.99
N TYR A 453 1.29 12.00 25.09
CA TYR A 453 0.58 11.21 24.07
C TYR A 453 1.54 10.46 23.15
N VAL A 454 2.56 11.15 22.61
CA VAL A 454 3.52 10.56 21.68
C VAL A 454 4.43 9.54 22.38
N GLY A 455 4.89 9.84 23.59
CA GLY A 455 5.79 8.97 24.36
C GLY A 455 5.10 7.75 24.97
N PHE A 456 3.88 7.90 25.47
CA PHE A 456 3.14 6.83 26.13
C PHE A 456 2.26 6.05 25.15
N VAL A 457 1.26 6.71 24.56
CA VAL A 457 0.23 6.04 23.75
C VAL A 457 0.84 5.56 22.44
N TYR A 458 1.40 6.48 21.65
CA TYR A 458 2.03 6.12 20.39
C TYR A 458 3.29 5.26 20.59
N GLY A 459 4.14 5.61 21.56
CA GLY A 459 5.33 4.81 21.87
C GLY A 459 5.00 3.34 22.16
N ARG A 460 3.95 3.05 22.94
CA ARG A 460 3.50 1.66 23.18
C ARG A 460 2.89 1.01 21.95
N TRP A 461 2.09 1.76 21.18
CA TRP A 461 1.53 1.25 19.92
C TRP A 461 2.66 0.79 19.00
N GLU A 462 3.63 1.66 18.73
CA GLU A 462 4.72 1.40 17.80
C GLU A 462 5.55 0.20 18.23
N VAL A 463 5.91 0.14 19.51
CA VAL A 463 6.62 -0.99 20.11
C VAL A 463 5.85 -2.29 19.92
N ASN A 464 4.55 -2.32 20.22
CA ASN A 464 3.73 -3.53 20.11
C ASN A 464 3.61 -4.01 18.65
N ALA A 465 3.43 -3.09 17.70
CA ALA A 465 3.35 -3.44 16.28
C ALA A 465 4.67 -4.05 15.77
N LEU A 466 5.81 -3.47 16.18
CA LEU A 466 7.14 -4.03 15.91
C LEU A 466 7.31 -5.41 16.53
N THR A 467 6.94 -5.56 17.81
CA THR A 467 7.04 -6.83 18.54
C THR A 467 6.24 -7.95 17.85
N ASN A 468 4.99 -7.70 17.47
CA ASN A 468 4.18 -8.71 16.78
C ASN A 468 4.86 -9.25 15.52
N VAL A 469 5.41 -8.37 14.68
CA VAL A 469 6.08 -8.79 13.44
C VAL A 469 7.42 -9.47 13.74
N ILE A 470 8.17 -9.00 14.73
CA ILE A 470 9.42 -9.66 15.17
C ILE A 470 9.14 -11.08 15.63
N GLU A 471 8.14 -11.28 16.50
CA GLU A 471 7.75 -12.60 17.00
C GLU A 471 7.29 -13.53 15.86
N GLU A 472 6.49 -13.02 14.92
CA GLU A 472 6.11 -13.77 13.71
C GLU A 472 7.34 -14.22 12.89
N MET A 473 8.33 -13.34 12.73
CA MET A 473 9.59 -13.67 12.03
C MET A 473 10.43 -14.70 12.79
N GLU A 474 10.45 -14.64 14.12
CA GLU A 474 11.16 -15.61 14.96
C GLU A 474 10.51 -16.99 14.91
N ILE A 475 9.17 -17.06 14.88
CA ILE A 475 8.43 -18.30 14.65
C ILE A 475 8.80 -18.90 13.30
N LEU A 476 8.87 -18.08 12.24
CA LEU A 476 9.28 -18.57 10.92
C LEU A 476 10.74 -19.04 10.90
N ARG A 477 11.63 -18.39 11.66
CA ARG A 477 13.02 -18.81 11.82
C ARG A 477 13.12 -20.17 12.50
N SER A 478 12.39 -20.38 13.59
CA SER A 478 12.44 -21.64 14.36
C SER A 478 11.92 -22.81 13.53
N LEU A 479 10.81 -22.62 12.80
CA LEU A 479 10.26 -23.63 11.89
C LEU A 479 11.25 -24.05 10.79
N LYS A 480 12.08 -23.12 10.31
CA LYS A 480 13.14 -23.45 9.34
C LYS A 480 14.32 -24.16 10.00
N GLY A 481 14.76 -23.70 11.17
CA GLY A 481 15.84 -24.34 11.93
C GLY A 481 15.55 -25.82 12.21
N SER A 482 14.37 -26.13 12.72
CA SER A 482 13.96 -27.52 13.02
C SER A 482 13.91 -28.41 11.77
N ARG A 483 13.56 -27.87 10.59
CA ARG A 483 13.59 -28.62 9.32
C ARG A 483 14.99 -28.90 8.79
N TYR A 484 15.93 -27.98 9.02
CA TYR A 484 17.32 -28.21 8.64
C TYR A 484 17.93 -29.32 9.51
N GLU A 485 17.66 -29.29 10.82
CA GLU A 485 18.10 -30.35 11.73
C GLU A 485 17.51 -31.71 11.36
N SER A 486 16.21 -31.80 11.08
CA SER A 486 15.56 -33.06 10.70
C SER A 486 16.08 -33.64 9.38
N ARG A 487 16.34 -32.81 8.36
CA ARG A 487 16.93 -33.27 7.09
C ARG A 487 18.38 -33.69 7.25
N SER A 488 19.17 -32.97 8.06
CA SER A 488 20.57 -33.33 8.32
C SER A 488 20.73 -34.65 9.09
N SER A 489 19.75 -35.03 9.92
CA SER A 489 19.71 -36.33 10.59
C SER A 489 19.28 -37.48 9.68
N GLU A 490 18.50 -37.22 8.63
CA GLU A 490 18.13 -38.23 7.63
C GLU A 490 19.28 -38.50 6.64
N ASP A 491 19.98 -37.45 6.18
CA ASP A 491 21.13 -37.58 5.27
C ASP A 491 22.41 -38.14 5.95
N GLY A 492 22.45 -38.21 7.28
CA GLY A 492 23.55 -38.77 8.06
C GLY A 492 23.36 -40.23 8.50
N ALA A 493 22.28 -40.88 8.06
CA ALA A 493 21.92 -42.25 8.41
C ALA A 493 22.02 -43.26 7.24
N GLU A 494 22.50 -42.83 6.07
CA GLU A 494 23.01 -43.68 4.99
C GLU A 494 24.55 -43.79 5.06
#